data_AF-F3GLE5-F1
#
_entry.id   AF-F3GLE5-F1
#
_cell.length_a   1.000
_cell.length_b   1.000
_cell.length_c   1.000
_cell.angle_alpha   90.00
_cell.angle_beta   90.00
_cell.angle_gamma   90.00
#
_symmetry.space_group_name_H-M   'P 1'
#
loop_
_entity.id
_entity.type
_entity.pdbx_description
1 polymer ?
#
loop_
_entity_poly.entity_id
_entity_poly.type
_entity_poly.pdbx_seq_one_letter_code
_entity_poly.pdbx_strand_id
1 'polypeptide(L)'
;DASFLAGLSTDYLGRRLRAVLEKETVNTDHLIDFDAPTTLAMVAVGSDGSPTYSFRGDGCADRQLRLEHLPELDGQVRGIHVGSFSLVVQPIADTLLALVARESSTRLISLDPNVRLNPAPDIQRWRSQVAAFAEHAHLIKVSDEDLHLLYPD
;
A
#
# COMPACT_ATOMS: atom_id res chain seq x y z
N ASP A 1 14.23 13.62 -1.07
CA ASP A 1 12.86 14.03 -0.73
C ASP A 1 11.88 12.96 -1.15
N ALA A 2 10.81 12.77 -0.38
CA ALA A 2 9.78 11.77 -0.63
C ALA A 2 8.40 12.35 -0.32
N SER A 3 7.40 11.97 -1.11
CA SER A 3 5.99 12.29 -0.89
C SER A 3 5.20 11.01 -0.62
N PHE A 4 4.12 11.11 0.14
CA PHE A 4 3.25 9.96 0.43
C PHE A 4 1.84 10.19 -0.12
N LEU A 5 1.43 9.32 -1.05
CA LEU A 5 0.06 9.26 -1.57
C LEU A 5 -0.71 8.20 -0.78
N ALA A 6 -1.69 8.62 0.01
CA ALA A 6 -2.55 7.73 0.77
C ALA A 6 -3.87 8.40 1.13
N GLY A 7 -4.90 7.58 1.34
CA GLY A 7 -6.06 8.00 2.11
C GLY A 7 -5.72 8.02 3.60
N LEU A 8 -6.08 9.09 4.29
CA LEU A 8 -5.83 9.27 5.70
C LEU A 8 -7.12 9.64 6.43
N SER A 9 -7.34 9.03 7.59
CA SER A 9 -8.50 9.35 8.40
C SER A 9 -8.40 10.77 8.96
N THR A 10 -9.55 11.43 9.08
CA THR A 10 -9.67 12.67 9.86
C THR A 10 -9.74 12.41 11.36
N ASP A 11 -9.74 11.17 11.84
CA ASP A 11 -9.79 10.80 13.25
C ASP A 11 -8.49 11.16 14.03
N TYR A 12 -8.47 10.89 15.33
CA TYR A 12 -7.32 11.19 16.18
C TYR A 12 -6.04 10.45 15.75
N LEU A 13 -6.15 9.19 15.31
CA LEU A 13 -5.01 8.37 14.89
C LEU A 13 -4.48 8.83 13.52
N GLY A 14 -5.37 9.15 12.59
CA GLY A 14 -5.01 9.71 11.28
C GLY A 14 -4.26 11.03 11.43
N ARG A 15 -4.74 11.95 12.28
CA ARG A 15 -3.99 13.18 12.61
C ARG A 15 -2.62 12.91 13.23
N ARG A 16 -2.49 11.88 14.06
CA ARG A 16 -1.18 11.48 14.60
C ARG A 16 -0.24 10.95 13.52
N LEU A 17 -0.75 10.15 12.57
CA LEU A 17 0.04 9.67 11.44
C LEU A 17 0.52 10.82 10.56
N ARG A 18 -0.36 11.79 10.25
CA ARG A 18 0.01 13.03 9.53
C ARG A 18 1.16 13.75 10.23
N ALA A 19 1.03 13.99 11.53
CA ALA A 19 2.07 14.67 12.31
C ALA A 19 3.42 13.92 12.32
N VAL A 20 3.40 12.58 12.28
CA VAL A 20 4.63 11.79 12.13
C VAL A 20 5.24 12.00 10.74
N LEU A 21 4.45 11.94 9.67
CA LEU A 21 4.95 12.17 8.31
C LEU A 21 5.59 13.56 8.16
N GLU A 22 4.93 14.59 8.66
CA GLU A 22 5.43 15.97 8.65
C GLU A 22 6.73 16.12 9.46
N LYS A 23 6.78 15.51 10.65
CA LYS A 23 7.98 15.51 11.50
C LYS A 23 9.16 14.82 10.81
N GLU A 24 8.91 13.73 10.10
CA GLU A 24 9.92 13.01 9.32
C GLU A 24 10.18 13.65 7.95
N THR A 25 9.67 14.87 7.71
CA THR A 25 9.87 15.68 6.50
C THR A 25 9.36 15.02 5.20
N VAL A 26 8.38 14.11 5.32
CA VAL A 26 7.66 13.56 4.17
C VAL A 26 6.70 14.61 3.64
N ASN A 27 6.71 14.86 2.34
CA ASN A 27 5.72 15.74 1.71
C ASN A 27 4.32 15.08 1.78
N THR A 28 3.38 15.82 2.34
CA THR A 28 2.00 15.39 2.62
C THR A 28 0.95 15.96 1.67
N ASP A 29 1.36 16.61 0.57
CA ASP A 29 0.46 17.29 -0.36
C ASP A 29 -0.45 16.33 -1.14
N HIS A 30 -0.09 15.04 -1.16
CA HIS A 30 -0.86 13.98 -1.81
C HIS A 30 -1.68 13.13 -0.82
N LEU A 31 -1.81 13.57 0.43
CA LEU A 31 -2.70 12.92 1.40
C LEU A 31 -4.14 13.35 1.18
N ILE A 32 -5.03 12.37 1.09
CA ILE A 32 -6.47 12.58 0.92
C ILE A 32 -7.18 12.29 2.23
N ASP A 33 -7.88 13.28 2.75
CA ASP A 33 -8.66 13.11 3.98
C ASP A 33 -9.97 12.35 3.71
N PHE A 34 -10.22 11.31 4.50
CA PHE A 34 -11.46 10.55 4.50
C PHE A 34 -12.12 10.57 5.89
N ASP A 35 -13.45 10.72 5.91
CA ASP A 35 -14.27 10.45 7.10
C ASP A 35 -14.51 8.94 7.24
N ALA A 36 -13.42 8.23 7.54
CA ALA A 36 -13.37 6.79 7.68
C ALA A 36 -12.33 6.40 8.73
N PRO A 37 -12.46 5.26 9.43
CA PRO A 37 -11.53 4.91 10.50
C PRO A 37 -10.08 4.74 10.02
N THR A 38 -9.12 5.02 10.89
CA THR A 38 -7.72 4.61 10.68
C THR A 38 -7.58 3.10 10.84
N THR A 39 -6.85 2.43 9.92
CA THR A 39 -6.54 0.99 10.05
C THR A 39 -5.77 0.70 11.33
N LEU A 40 -6.19 -0.35 12.05
CA LEU A 40 -5.50 -0.84 13.25
C LEU A 40 -4.86 -2.19 12.98
N ALA A 41 -3.57 -2.31 13.32
CA ALA A 41 -2.86 -3.58 13.45
C ALA A 41 -2.59 -3.84 14.93
N MET A 42 -3.28 -4.82 15.50
CA MET A 42 -3.10 -5.21 16.89
C MET A 42 -2.20 -6.44 16.97
N VAL A 43 -1.27 -6.43 17.93
CA VAL A 43 -0.39 -7.57 18.21
C VAL A 43 -0.66 -8.01 19.64
N ALA A 44 -1.01 -9.27 19.83
CA ALA A 44 -1.06 -9.92 21.12
C ALA A 44 0.08 -10.95 21.20
N VAL A 45 0.64 -11.16 22.39
CA VAL A 45 1.64 -12.21 22.61
C VAL A 45 0.92 -13.35 23.34
N GLY A 46 0.93 -14.54 22.73
CA GLY A 46 0.37 -15.76 23.28
C GLY A 46 1.11 -16.22 24.53
N SER A 47 0.51 -17.14 25.29
CA SER A 47 1.14 -17.73 26.49
C SER A 47 2.44 -18.49 26.19
N ASP A 48 2.65 -18.88 24.94
CA ASP A 48 3.86 -19.51 24.41
C ASP A 48 4.89 -18.51 23.84
N GLY A 49 4.61 -17.21 23.92
CA GLY A 49 5.46 -16.16 23.35
C GLY A 49 5.22 -15.89 21.86
N SER A 50 4.29 -16.60 21.21
CA SER A 50 4.00 -16.39 19.78
C SER A 50 3.21 -15.09 19.55
N PRO A 51 3.56 -14.26 18.55
CA PRO A 51 2.78 -13.08 18.22
C PRO A 51 1.53 -13.45 17.41
N THR A 52 0.37 -13.02 17.88
CA THR A 52 -0.91 -13.07 17.15
C THR A 52 -1.26 -11.69 16.63
N TYR A 53 -1.44 -11.57 15.32
CA TYR A 53 -1.78 -10.31 14.66
C TYR A 53 -3.27 -10.27 14.31
N SER A 54 -3.94 -9.16 14.59
CA SER A 54 -5.30 -8.87 14.15
C SER A 54 -5.33 -7.55 13.41
N PHE A 55 -5.73 -7.57 12.14
CA PHE A 55 -5.90 -6.37 11.33
C PHE A 55 -7.37 -5.96 11.27
N ARG A 56 -7.64 -4.68 11.53
CA ARG A 56 -8.94 -4.02 11.37
C ARG A 56 -8.78 -2.93 10.33
N GLY A 57 -8.94 -3.30 9.07
CA GLY A 57 -8.80 -2.38 7.95
C GLY A 57 -10.04 -2.29 7.07
N ASP A 58 -11.05 -3.14 7.23
CA ASP A 58 -12.24 -3.05 6.37
C ASP A 58 -12.93 -1.68 6.50
N GLY A 59 -13.23 -1.05 5.37
CA GLY A 59 -13.75 0.32 5.30
C GLY A 59 -12.81 1.45 5.76
N CYS A 60 -11.55 1.17 6.11
CA CYS A 60 -10.62 2.18 6.62
C CYS A 60 -10.06 3.10 5.53
N ALA A 61 -9.63 4.30 5.94
CA ALA A 61 -9.25 5.41 5.05
C ALA A 61 -8.17 5.05 4.02
N ASP A 62 -7.17 4.25 4.42
CA ASP A 62 -6.06 3.81 3.57
C ASP A 62 -6.48 2.92 2.39
N ARG A 63 -7.74 2.47 2.35
CA ARG A 63 -8.29 1.66 1.26
C ARG A 63 -9.23 2.43 0.34
N GLN A 64 -9.56 3.69 0.68
CA GLN A 64 -10.64 4.43 0.01
C GLN A 64 -10.22 5.24 -1.20
N LEU A 65 -8.92 5.28 -1.54
CA LEU A 65 -8.46 5.95 -2.75
C LEU A 65 -9.16 5.41 -4.00
N ARG A 66 -9.41 6.33 -4.93
CA ARG A 66 -10.10 6.13 -6.21
C ARG A 66 -9.38 6.93 -7.29
N LEU A 67 -9.72 6.69 -8.56
CA LEU A 67 -9.05 7.34 -9.69
C LEU A 67 -9.09 8.88 -9.62
N GLU A 68 -10.20 9.47 -9.14
CA GLU A 68 -10.33 10.92 -8.98
C GLU A 68 -9.37 11.52 -7.92
N HIS A 69 -8.79 10.68 -7.08
CA HIS A 69 -7.82 11.08 -6.05
C HIS A 69 -6.37 11.01 -6.54
N LEU A 70 -6.11 10.46 -7.72
CA LEU A 70 -4.75 10.34 -8.24
C LEU A 70 -4.20 11.73 -8.61
N PRO A 71 -3.05 12.14 -8.07
CA PRO A 71 -2.47 13.44 -8.40
C PRO A 71 -1.94 13.45 -9.84
N GLU A 72 -1.84 14.63 -10.44
CA GLU A 72 -0.93 14.83 -11.57
C GLU A 72 0.49 14.98 -11.01
N LEU A 73 1.37 14.07 -11.39
CA LEU A 73 2.76 14.09 -10.92
C LEU A 73 3.58 15.01 -11.81
N ASP A 74 4.37 15.89 -11.20
CA ASP A 74 5.30 16.75 -11.92
C ASP A 74 6.60 15.99 -12.30
N GLY A 75 7.53 16.70 -12.94
CA GLY A 75 8.82 16.16 -13.35
C GLY A 75 9.83 15.94 -12.21
N GLN A 76 9.54 16.39 -10.98
CA GLN A 76 10.41 16.16 -9.81
C GLN A 76 10.22 14.75 -9.25
N VAL A 77 9.04 14.14 -9.43
CA VAL A 77 8.80 12.75 -9.03
C VAL A 77 9.49 11.81 -10.02
N ARG A 78 10.61 11.21 -9.59
CA ARG A 78 11.44 10.33 -10.44
C ARG A 78 11.09 8.84 -10.33
N GLY A 79 10.37 8.45 -9.29
CA GLY A 79 9.97 7.07 -9.09
C GLY A 79 8.79 6.92 -8.15
N ILE A 80 8.13 5.78 -8.27
CA ILE A 80 6.96 5.39 -7.50
C ILE A 80 7.25 4.02 -6.89
N HIS A 81 6.96 3.87 -5.61
CA HIS A 81 7.03 2.60 -4.90
C HIS A 81 5.62 2.15 -4.49
N VAL A 82 5.27 0.90 -4.79
CA VAL A 82 3.99 0.29 -4.42
C VAL A 82 4.23 -1.12 -3.86
N GLY A 83 3.37 -1.57 -2.96
CA GLY A 83 3.57 -2.87 -2.32
C GLY A 83 2.49 -3.26 -1.33
N SER A 84 2.67 -4.41 -0.69
CA SER A 84 1.85 -4.89 0.42
C SER A 84 0.34 -5.01 0.07
N PHE A 85 -0.52 -5.00 1.09
CA PHE A 85 -1.96 -5.23 0.95
C PHE A 85 -2.66 -4.27 -0.02
N SER A 86 -2.10 -3.08 -0.27
CA SER A 86 -2.69 -2.11 -1.21
C SER A 86 -2.61 -2.59 -2.66
N LEU A 87 -1.82 -3.63 -2.96
CA LEU A 87 -1.83 -4.28 -4.27
C LEU A 87 -3.09 -5.14 -4.50
N VAL A 88 -3.76 -5.56 -3.42
CA VAL A 88 -4.84 -6.54 -3.49
C VAL A 88 -6.16 -6.07 -2.89
N VAL A 89 -6.20 -5.10 -1.98
CA VAL A 89 -7.46 -4.64 -1.40
C VAL A 89 -8.14 -3.62 -2.31
N GLN A 90 -9.44 -3.80 -2.59
CA GLN A 90 -10.22 -2.86 -3.38
C GLN A 90 -10.81 -1.73 -2.51
N PRO A 91 -11.04 -0.52 -3.07
CA PRO A 91 -10.73 -0.09 -4.46
C PRO A 91 -9.27 0.37 -4.71
N ILE A 92 -8.43 0.43 -3.67
CA ILE A 92 -7.10 1.02 -3.79
C ILE A 92 -6.18 0.26 -4.76
N ALA A 93 -6.29 -1.06 -4.84
CA ALA A 93 -5.49 -1.88 -5.75
C ALA A 93 -5.64 -1.47 -7.21
N ASP A 94 -6.87 -1.35 -7.70
CA ASP A 94 -7.13 -0.94 -9.09
C ASP A 94 -6.70 0.52 -9.32
N THR A 95 -6.87 1.36 -8.30
CA THR A 95 -6.48 2.77 -8.34
C THR A 95 -4.96 2.94 -8.47
N LEU A 96 -4.18 2.21 -7.67
CA LEU A 96 -2.72 2.25 -7.72
C LEU A 96 -2.19 1.60 -8.99
N LEU A 97 -2.84 0.55 -9.49
CA LEU A 97 -2.45 -0.07 -10.76
C LEU A 97 -2.62 0.93 -11.91
N ALA A 98 -3.72 1.70 -11.94
CA ALA A 98 -3.92 2.75 -12.94
C ALA A 98 -2.83 3.83 -12.87
N LEU A 99 -2.43 4.25 -11.66
CA LEU A 99 -1.31 5.18 -11.48
C LEU A 99 -0.01 4.58 -12.03
N VAL A 100 0.33 3.36 -11.62
CA VAL A 100 1.56 2.68 -12.04
C VAL A 100 1.61 2.51 -13.55
N ALA A 101 0.51 2.06 -14.17
CA ALA A 101 0.40 1.92 -15.62
C ALA A 101 0.62 3.27 -16.33
N ARG A 102 -0.03 4.34 -15.86
CA ARG A 102 0.09 5.70 -16.40
C ARG A 102 1.53 6.21 -16.37
N GLU A 103 2.26 5.96 -15.28
CA GLU A 103 3.56 6.60 -15.03
C GLU A 103 4.77 5.75 -15.43
N SER A 104 4.57 4.46 -15.71
CA SER A 104 5.65 3.51 -16.02
C SER A 104 6.52 3.89 -17.22
N SER A 105 6.02 4.68 -18.17
CA SER A 105 6.82 5.13 -19.32
C SER A 105 7.80 6.27 -19.03
N THR A 106 7.62 6.97 -17.90
CA THR A 106 8.37 8.20 -17.57
C THR A 106 9.09 8.16 -16.23
N ARG A 107 8.73 7.22 -15.36
CA ARG A 107 9.24 7.12 -13.97
C ARG A 107 9.65 5.70 -13.63
N LEU A 108 10.60 5.58 -12.72
CA LEU A 108 10.97 4.30 -12.16
C LEU A 108 9.82 3.74 -11.31
N ILE A 109 9.36 2.54 -11.64
CA ILE A 109 8.37 1.82 -10.82
C ILE A 109 9.08 0.74 -9.99
N SER A 110 9.04 0.87 -8.67
CA SER A 110 9.48 -0.14 -7.72
C SER A 110 8.27 -0.87 -7.12
N LEU A 111 8.30 -2.20 -7.17
CA LEU A 111 7.29 -3.09 -6.62
C LEU A 111 7.90 -3.93 -5.50
N ASP A 112 7.23 -3.99 -4.35
CA ASP A 112 7.53 -4.93 -3.26
C ASP A 112 6.23 -5.65 -2.84
N PRO A 113 5.96 -6.88 -3.32
CA PRO A 113 4.72 -7.58 -3.00
C PRO A 113 4.43 -7.63 -1.49
N ASN A 114 5.46 -7.86 -0.67
CA ASN A 114 5.39 -7.90 0.80
C ASN A 114 4.11 -8.60 1.29
N VAL A 115 3.95 -9.87 0.91
CA VAL A 115 2.66 -10.58 0.98
C VAL A 115 2.21 -10.73 2.44
N ARG A 116 0.96 -10.35 2.72
CA ARG A 116 0.34 -10.50 4.05
C ARG A 116 -1.05 -11.10 3.90
N LEU A 117 -1.17 -12.40 4.16
CA LEU A 117 -2.44 -13.12 4.03
C LEU A 117 -3.47 -12.80 5.11
N ASN A 118 -3.06 -12.22 6.25
CA ASN A 118 -3.99 -11.82 7.30
C ASN A 118 -4.97 -10.71 6.85
N PRO A 119 -4.50 -9.55 6.33
CA PRO A 119 -5.41 -8.54 5.79
C PRO A 119 -6.02 -8.90 4.43
N ALA A 120 -5.45 -9.85 3.68
CA ALA A 120 -5.92 -10.25 2.35
C ALA A 120 -5.63 -11.75 2.08
N PRO A 121 -6.57 -12.67 2.39
CA PRO A 121 -6.29 -14.11 2.44
C PRO A 121 -6.28 -14.82 1.09
N ASP A 122 -6.78 -14.19 0.02
CA ASP A 122 -6.90 -14.81 -1.30
C ASP A 122 -5.56 -14.80 -2.05
N ILE A 123 -4.86 -15.94 -2.05
CA ILE A 123 -3.58 -16.09 -2.73
C ILE A 123 -3.68 -15.97 -4.26
N GLN A 124 -4.80 -16.35 -4.86
CA GLN A 124 -4.97 -16.23 -6.31
C GLN A 124 -5.09 -14.77 -6.73
N ARG A 125 -5.77 -13.98 -5.92
CA ARG A 125 -5.82 -12.53 -6.07
C ARG A 125 -4.45 -11.88 -5.91
N TRP A 126 -3.63 -12.34 -4.95
CA TRP A 126 -2.24 -11.89 -4.85
C TRP A 126 -1.46 -12.18 -6.13
N ARG A 127 -1.54 -13.41 -6.65
CA ARG A 127 -0.85 -13.78 -7.91
C ARG A 127 -1.30 -12.91 -9.08
N SER A 128 -2.61 -12.73 -9.27
CA SER A 128 -3.13 -11.95 -10.39
C SER A 128 -2.73 -10.47 -10.29
N GLN A 129 -2.83 -9.88 -9.10
CA GLN A 129 -2.48 -8.48 -8.90
C GLN A 129 -0.98 -8.25 -8.99
N VAL A 130 -0.16 -9.07 -8.34
CA VAL A 130 1.30 -8.94 -8.42
C VAL A 130 1.76 -9.08 -9.87
N ALA A 131 1.20 -10.01 -10.65
CA ALA A 131 1.48 -10.11 -12.08
C ALA A 131 1.11 -8.83 -12.84
N ALA A 132 -0.08 -8.27 -12.61
CA ALA A 132 -0.51 -7.03 -13.26
C ALA A 132 0.38 -5.82 -12.91
N PHE A 133 0.79 -5.68 -11.65
CA PHE A 133 1.76 -4.63 -11.27
C PHE A 133 3.15 -4.89 -11.85
N ALA A 134 3.58 -6.15 -11.94
CA ALA A 134 4.88 -6.54 -12.47
C ALA A 134 5.05 -6.19 -13.95
N GLU A 135 3.97 -6.18 -14.75
CA GLU A 135 3.99 -5.73 -16.16
C GLU A 135 4.50 -4.28 -16.32
N HIS A 136 4.37 -3.46 -15.28
CA HIS A 136 4.77 -2.05 -15.26
C HIS A 136 5.96 -1.76 -14.34
N ALA A 137 6.42 -2.76 -13.58
CA ALA A 137 7.51 -2.61 -12.63
C ALA A 137 8.87 -2.67 -13.31
N HIS A 138 9.79 -1.81 -12.89
CA HIS A 138 11.19 -1.80 -13.35
C HIS A 138 12.13 -2.47 -12.35
N LEU A 139 11.75 -2.43 -11.07
CA LEU A 139 12.46 -3.06 -9.97
C LEU A 139 11.47 -3.80 -9.11
N ILE A 140 11.62 -5.12 -8.99
CA ILE A 140 10.82 -5.94 -8.09
C ILE A 140 11.73 -6.43 -6.96
N LYS A 141 11.40 -6.06 -5.73
CA LYS A 141 11.99 -6.63 -4.52
C LYS A 141 11.01 -7.67 -3.97
N VAL A 142 11.46 -8.89 -3.79
CA VAL A 142 10.63 -9.97 -3.25
C VAL A 142 11.48 -10.85 -2.34
N SER A 143 10.93 -11.31 -1.23
CA SER A 143 11.59 -12.25 -0.33
C SER A 143 11.45 -13.68 -0.83
N ASP A 144 12.33 -14.58 -0.38
CA ASP A 144 12.17 -16.02 -0.67
C ASP A 144 10.83 -16.55 -0.14
N GLU A 145 10.38 -16.08 1.02
CA GLU A 145 9.08 -16.45 1.60
C GLU A 145 7.91 -16.05 0.68
N ASP A 146 7.91 -14.81 0.18
CA ASP A 146 6.89 -14.34 -0.75
C ASP A 146 6.94 -15.12 -2.07
N LEU A 147 8.13 -15.44 -2.59
CA LEU A 147 8.28 -16.26 -3.79
C LEU A 147 7.70 -17.66 -3.62
N HIS A 148 8.05 -18.37 -2.54
CA HIS A 148 7.50 -19.71 -2.27
C HIS A 148 5.98 -19.67 -2.08
N LEU A 149 5.45 -18.59 -1.50
CA LEU A 149 4.03 -18.42 -1.29
C LEU A 149 3.28 -18.14 -2.61
N LEU A 150 3.82 -17.25 -3.45
CA LEU A 150 3.21 -16.84 -4.72
C LEU A 150 3.45 -17.85 -5.86
N TYR A 151 4.60 -18.52 -5.88
CA TYR A 151 5.03 -19.39 -6.97
C TYR A 151 5.66 -20.66 -6.39
N PRO A 152 4.86 -21.56 -5.79
CA PRO A 152 5.35 -22.84 -5.29
C PRO A 152 5.82 -23.73 -6.45
N ASP A 153 6.88 -24.50 -6.21
CA ASP A 153 7.48 -25.47 -7.16
C ASP A 153 6.48 -26.50 -7.71
#